data_AF-A0A5S4G6G6-F1
#
_entry.id   AF-A0A5S4G6G6-F1
#
_cell.length_a   1.000
_cell.length_b   1.000
_cell.length_c   1.000
_cell.angle_alpha   90.00
_cell.angle_beta   90.00
_cell.angle_gamma   90.00
#
_symmetry.space_group_name_H-M   'P 1'
#
loop_
_entity.id
_entity.type
_entity.pdbx_description
1 polymer ?
#
loop_
_entity_poly.entity_id
_entity_poly.type
_entity_poly.pdbx_seq_one_letter_code
_entity_poly.pdbx_strand_id
1 'polypeptide(L)'
;MRPPRRLDHAEGPPYPVCVRRCVITVGDLGEFGAINRITGRLPQGAAVMLGPGDDAAVIGAPDGRVAVSTDLLIEGRHFRRDWSSGYDVGRKAAAQNLADVAAMGATPTSIVVGLGIPADLPVTWLDALTDGFRDECAVVGASVAGGDITRCDLVVLGVTALGDLGGRPPVTRAGA
;
A
#
# COMPACT_ATOMS: atom_id res chain seq x y z
N MET A 1 -5.76 10.60 -75.64
CA MET A 1 -6.13 9.30 -75.03
C MET A 1 -5.14 9.01 -73.90
N ARG A 2 -5.54 9.13 -72.63
CA ARG A 2 -4.72 8.84 -71.44
C ARG A 2 -5.20 7.49 -70.86
N PRO A 3 -4.33 6.57 -70.42
CA PRO A 3 -4.76 5.31 -69.80
C PRO A 3 -5.21 5.55 -68.33
N PRO A 4 -5.97 4.62 -67.71
CA PRO A 4 -6.49 4.80 -66.37
C PRO A 4 -5.45 4.45 -65.27
N ARG A 5 -5.65 5.04 -64.08
CA ARG A 5 -4.83 4.90 -62.87
C ARG A 5 -4.84 3.46 -62.34
N ARG A 6 -3.70 2.97 -61.83
CA ARG A 6 -3.66 1.87 -60.85
C ARG A 6 -3.61 2.47 -59.43
N LEU A 7 -4.48 1.97 -58.57
CA LEU A 7 -4.49 2.18 -57.13
C LEU A 7 -3.48 1.20 -56.52
N ASP A 8 -2.48 1.71 -55.81
CA ASP A 8 -1.64 0.88 -54.96
C ASP A 8 -2.45 0.48 -53.72
N HIS A 9 -2.82 -0.80 -53.67
CA HIS A 9 -3.27 -1.44 -52.44
C HIS A 9 -2.05 -1.64 -51.53
N ALA A 10 -1.96 -0.86 -50.46
CA ALA A 10 -1.08 -1.16 -49.34
C ALA A 10 -1.64 -2.41 -48.63
N GLU A 11 -1.06 -3.58 -48.91
CA GLU A 11 -1.32 -4.79 -48.15
C GLU A 11 -0.67 -4.64 -46.76
N GLY A 12 -1.51 -4.56 -45.73
CA GLY A 12 -1.08 -4.68 -44.33
C GLY A 12 -0.62 -6.11 -44.01
N PRO A 13 0.13 -6.32 -42.92
CA PRO A 13 0.75 -7.60 -42.61
C PRO A 13 -0.28 -8.72 -42.39
N PRO A 14 -0.06 -9.93 -42.94
CA PRO A 14 -1.05 -11.02 -42.97
C PRO A 14 -1.18 -11.84 -41.67
N TYR A 15 -0.62 -11.38 -40.54
CA TYR A 15 -0.64 -12.12 -39.28
C TYR A 15 -1.06 -11.24 -38.09
N PRO A 16 -1.87 -11.77 -37.15
CA PRO A 16 -2.15 -11.06 -35.90
C PRO A 16 -0.84 -10.94 -35.10
N VAL A 17 -0.39 -9.70 -34.90
CA VAL A 17 0.60 -9.40 -33.86
C VAL A 17 -0.01 -9.76 -32.52
N CYS A 18 0.39 -10.90 -31.97
CA CYS A 18 0.03 -11.30 -30.62
C CYS A 18 0.76 -10.37 -29.64
N VAL A 19 0.13 -9.24 -29.32
CA VAL A 19 0.59 -8.37 -28.23
C VAL A 19 0.22 -9.09 -26.92
N ARG A 20 1.02 -10.09 -26.52
CA ARG A 20 0.94 -10.62 -25.16
C ARG A 20 1.25 -9.45 -24.24
N ARG A 21 0.22 -8.93 -23.58
CA ARG A 21 0.39 -7.96 -22.50
C ARG A 21 1.11 -8.71 -21.38
N CYS A 22 2.44 -8.58 -21.33
CA CYS A 22 3.22 -9.16 -20.26
C CYS A 22 2.78 -8.47 -18.97
N VAL A 23 2.16 -9.22 -18.06
CA VAL A 23 1.81 -8.69 -16.74
C VAL A 23 3.12 -8.53 -16.00
N ILE A 24 3.51 -7.30 -15.68
CA ILE A 24 4.69 -7.03 -14.86
C ILE A 24 4.37 -7.49 -13.43
N THR A 25 5.26 -8.28 -12.88
CA THR A 25 5.16 -8.86 -11.54
C THR A 25 6.07 -8.14 -10.55
N VAL A 26 5.83 -8.32 -9.24
CA VAL A 26 6.69 -7.77 -8.19
C VAL A 26 8.14 -8.24 -8.35
N GLY A 27 8.33 -9.50 -8.77
CA GLY A 27 9.63 -10.08 -9.06
C GLY A 27 10.38 -9.36 -10.17
N ASP A 28 9.68 -8.89 -11.21
CA ASP A 28 10.29 -8.14 -12.32
C ASP A 28 10.81 -6.76 -11.89
N LEU A 29 10.22 -6.16 -10.85
CA LEU A 29 10.69 -4.88 -10.29
C LEU A 29 11.93 -5.04 -9.42
N GLY A 30 12.12 -6.21 -8.80
CA GLY A 30 13.04 -6.40 -7.69
C GLY A 30 12.61 -5.61 -6.44
N GLU A 31 13.34 -5.80 -5.34
CA GLU A 31 13.00 -5.23 -4.04
C GLU A 31 13.03 -3.69 -4.06
N PHE A 32 14.15 -3.08 -4.47
CA PHE A 32 14.28 -1.63 -4.57
C PHE A 32 13.25 -1.00 -5.52
N GLY A 33 12.92 -1.68 -6.63
CA GLY A 33 11.89 -1.22 -7.56
C GLY A 33 10.50 -1.22 -6.94
N ALA A 34 10.17 -2.25 -6.15
CA ALA A 34 8.94 -2.32 -5.39
C ALA A 34 8.88 -1.23 -4.31
N ILE A 35 9.96 -1.02 -3.55
CA ILE A 35 10.05 0.04 -2.52
C ILE A 35 9.81 1.41 -3.15
N ASN A 36 10.57 1.78 -4.19
CA ASN A 36 10.43 3.08 -4.86
C ASN A 36 9.02 3.31 -5.41
N ARG A 37 8.39 2.24 -5.89
CA ARG A 37 7.02 2.30 -6.40
C ARG A 37 6.00 2.52 -5.29
N ILE A 38 6.16 1.85 -4.15
CA ILE A 38 5.30 2.01 -2.98
C ILE A 38 5.46 3.41 -2.40
N THR A 39 6.68 3.82 -2.09
CA THR A 39 6.97 5.12 -1.45
C THR A 39 6.57 6.30 -2.34
N GLY A 40 6.75 6.19 -3.66
CA GLY A 40 6.30 7.21 -4.62
C GLY A 40 4.78 7.41 -4.67
N ARG A 41 3.99 6.49 -4.13
CA ARG A 41 2.52 6.57 -4.04
C ARG A 41 2.01 7.03 -2.68
N LEU A 42 2.89 7.20 -1.70
CA LEU A 42 2.55 7.45 -0.30
C LEU A 42 2.95 8.86 0.13
N PRO A 43 2.01 9.83 0.15
CA PRO A 43 2.30 11.16 0.67
C PRO A 43 2.61 11.09 2.17
N GLN A 44 3.50 11.98 2.63
CA GLN A 44 3.89 12.09 4.04
C GLN A 44 3.20 13.30 4.68
N GLY A 45 2.50 13.06 5.78
CA GLY A 45 1.81 14.07 6.58
C GLY A 45 2.71 14.73 7.62
N ALA A 46 2.20 15.75 8.29
CA ALA A 46 2.96 16.60 9.22
C ALA A 46 3.55 15.88 10.44
N ALA A 47 2.99 14.73 10.83
CA ALA A 47 3.52 13.93 11.93
C ALA A 47 4.81 13.19 11.58
N VAL A 48 5.08 12.97 10.28
CA VAL A 48 6.28 12.28 9.80
C VAL A 48 7.38 13.31 9.59
N MET A 49 8.34 13.36 10.53
CA MET A 49 9.48 14.28 10.48
C MET A 49 10.59 13.78 9.54
N LEU A 50 10.74 12.45 9.44
CA LEU A 50 11.59 11.77 8.46
C LEU A 50 10.81 10.56 7.94
N GLY A 51 10.55 10.54 6.62
CA GLY A 51 9.81 9.47 5.96
C GLY A 51 10.72 8.39 5.34
N PRO A 52 10.18 7.57 4.42
CA PRO A 52 10.94 6.52 3.76
C PRO A 52 12.14 7.08 2.96
N GLY A 53 13.26 6.35 2.98
CA GLY A 53 14.50 6.73 2.28
C GLY A 53 15.75 6.75 3.17
N ASP A 54 15.57 6.54 4.47
CA ASP A 54 16.63 6.39 5.47
C ASP A 54 16.40 5.10 6.29
N ASP A 55 17.29 4.80 7.24
CA ASP A 55 17.25 3.56 8.03
C ASP A 55 16.03 3.46 8.97
N ALA A 56 15.41 4.59 9.31
CA ALA A 56 14.21 4.64 10.14
C ALA A 56 13.36 5.88 9.85
N ALA A 57 12.04 5.72 10.01
CA ALA A 57 11.13 6.86 10.06
C ALA A 57 11.20 7.55 11.43
N VAL A 58 11.12 8.89 11.43
CA VAL A 58 11.03 9.70 12.65
C VAL A 58 9.64 10.30 12.74
N ILE A 59 8.91 9.99 13.81
CA ILE A 59 7.53 10.42 14.03
C ILE A 59 7.47 11.35 15.23
N GLY A 60 6.79 12.48 15.07
CA GLY A 60 6.55 13.42 16.16
C GLY A 60 5.61 12.81 17.21
N ALA A 61 5.99 12.93 18.48
CA ALA A 61 5.17 12.57 19.64
C ALA A 61 5.08 13.76 20.61
N PRO A 62 4.28 14.80 20.31
CA PRO A 62 4.25 16.03 21.11
C PRO A 62 3.81 15.81 22.56
N ASP A 63 2.93 14.84 22.81
CA ASP A 63 2.52 14.42 24.17
C ASP A 63 3.62 13.65 24.92
N GLY A 64 4.70 13.26 24.25
CA GLY A 64 5.79 12.45 24.80
C GLY A 64 5.42 10.97 25.01
N ARG A 65 4.16 10.60 24.85
CA ARG A 65 3.66 9.21 24.86
C ARG A 65 3.13 8.87 23.47
N VAL A 66 3.08 7.58 23.16
CA VAL A 66 2.55 7.06 21.90
C VAL A 66 1.60 5.91 22.19
N ALA A 67 0.39 5.97 21.65
CA ALA A 67 -0.50 4.82 21.57
C ALA A 67 -0.09 3.97 20.38
N VAL A 68 0.13 2.67 20.59
CA VAL A 68 0.62 1.73 19.58
C VAL A 68 -0.28 0.51 19.52
N SER A 69 -0.67 0.09 18.33
CA SER A 69 -1.32 -1.21 18.07
C SER A 69 -0.68 -1.88 16.87
N THR A 70 -0.74 -3.21 16.82
CA THR A 70 -0.24 -4.03 15.71
C THR A 70 -1.20 -5.17 15.45
N ASP A 71 -1.55 -5.35 14.17
CA ASP A 71 -2.32 -6.49 13.68
C ASP A 71 -1.70 -7.12 12.44
N LEU A 72 -1.97 -8.43 12.26
CA LEU A 72 -1.56 -9.21 11.10
C LEU A 72 -2.75 -9.50 10.18
N LEU A 73 -2.55 -9.36 8.87
CA LEU A 73 -3.46 -9.84 7.84
C LEU A 73 -2.73 -10.83 6.94
N ILE A 74 -3.14 -12.09 7.04
CA ILE A 74 -2.56 -13.22 6.30
C ILE A 74 -3.57 -13.69 5.27
N GLU A 75 -3.13 -13.79 4.02
CA GLU A 75 -3.91 -14.38 2.92
C GLU A 75 -4.38 -15.80 3.27
N GLY A 76 -5.63 -16.11 2.91
CA GLY A 76 -6.26 -17.40 3.22
C GLY A 76 -6.77 -17.51 4.66
N ARG A 77 -6.45 -16.55 5.53
CA ARG A 77 -6.96 -16.46 6.91
C ARG A 77 -7.84 -15.23 7.12
N HIS A 78 -7.33 -14.05 6.76
CA HIS A 78 -7.98 -12.76 7.03
C HIS A 78 -8.62 -12.15 5.77
N PHE A 79 -8.17 -12.55 4.59
CA PHE A 79 -8.71 -12.18 3.28
C PHE A 79 -8.33 -13.23 2.22
N ARG A 80 -8.95 -13.14 1.03
CA ARG A 80 -8.58 -13.95 -0.15
C ARG A 80 -8.48 -13.05 -1.37
N ARG A 81 -7.42 -13.20 -2.18
CA ARG A 81 -7.22 -12.42 -3.42
C ARG A 81 -8.30 -12.68 -4.49
N ASP A 82 -9.00 -13.81 -4.40
CA ASP A 82 -10.11 -14.14 -5.30
C ASP A 82 -11.33 -13.23 -5.09
N TRP A 83 -11.48 -12.63 -3.90
CA TRP A 83 -12.65 -11.83 -3.51
C TRP A 83 -12.30 -10.42 -3.04
N SER A 84 -11.03 -10.13 -2.79
CA SER A 84 -10.55 -8.83 -2.31
C SER A 84 -9.45 -8.31 -3.23
N SER A 85 -9.68 -7.12 -3.79
CA SER A 85 -8.63 -6.41 -4.51
C SER A 85 -7.52 -5.98 -3.54
N GLY A 86 -6.34 -5.65 -4.06
CA GLY A 86 -5.28 -5.03 -3.25
C GLY A 86 -5.81 -3.80 -2.52
N TYR A 87 -6.63 -2.99 -3.20
CA TYR A 87 -7.25 -1.79 -2.64
C TYR A 87 -8.09 -2.09 -1.39
N ASP A 88 -8.99 -3.08 -1.48
CA ASP A 88 -9.84 -3.48 -0.35
C ASP A 88 -9.00 -3.96 0.84
N VAL A 89 -7.94 -4.72 0.56
CA VAL A 89 -7.02 -5.22 1.58
C VAL A 89 -6.27 -4.07 2.25
N GLY A 90 -5.77 -3.11 1.47
CA GLY A 90 -5.03 -1.95 1.99
C GLY A 90 -5.90 -1.05 2.86
N ARG A 91 -7.13 -0.77 2.40
CA ARG A 91 -8.11 -0.01 3.20
C ARG A 91 -8.45 -0.74 4.49
N LYS A 92 -8.79 -2.03 4.43
CA LYS A 92 -9.11 -2.82 5.62
C LYS A 92 -7.96 -2.84 6.63
N ALA A 93 -6.74 -3.10 6.16
CA ALA A 93 -5.56 -3.21 7.01
C ALA A 93 -5.27 -1.89 7.76
N ALA A 94 -5.31 -0.77 7.06
CA ALA A 94 -5.17 0.56 7.66
C ALA A 94 -6.30 0.87 8.64
N ALA A 95 -7.56 0.68 8.21
CA ALA A 95 -8.74 1.04 8.99
C ALA A 95 -8.76 0.32 10.35
N GLN A 96 -8.48 -0.99 10.34
CA GLN A 96 -8.48 -1.80 11.56
C GLN A 96 -7.43 -1.31 12.57
N ASN A 97 -6.19 -1.09 12.13
CA ASN A 97 -5.10 -0.66 13.01
C ASN A 97 -5.29 0.78 13.51
N LEU A 98 -5.74 1.68 12.64
CA LEU A 98 -6.02 3.08 13.00
C LEU A 98 -7.20 3.18 13.97
N ALA A 99 -8.20 2.30 13.84
CA ALA A 99 -9.35 2.25 14.74
C ALA A 99 -8.97 1.82 16.15
N ASP A 100 -8.02 0.90 16.33
CA ASP A 100 -7.54 0.51 17.66
C ASP A 100 -6.90 1.69 18.41
N VAL A 101 -6.08 2.47 17.70
CA VAL A 101 -5.47 3.69 18.24
C VAL A 101 -6.55 4.71 18.59
N ALA A 102 -7.52 4.92 17.71
CA ALA A 102 -8.65 5.81 17.96
C ALA A 102 -9.51 5.36 19.15
N ALA A 103 -9.69 4.05 19.36
CA ALA A 103 -10.44 3.49 20.48
C ALA A 103 -9.78 3.76 21.84
N MET A 104 -8.47 3.99 21.87
CA MET A 104 -7.73 4.45 23.05
C MET A 104 -7.87 5.96 23.30
N GLY A 105 -8.66 6.68 22.48
CA GLY A 105 -8.82 8.13 22.54
C GLY A 105 -7.64 8.91 21.94
N ALA A 106 -6.70 8.22 21.29
CA ALA A 106 -5.57 8.85 20.61
C ALA A 106 -5.97 9.30 19.19
N THR A 107 -5.30 10.33 18.69
CA THR A 107 -5.39 10.74 17.29
C THR A 107 -4.37 9.93 16.49
N PRO A 108 -4.78 9.09 15.52
CA PRO A 108 -3.82 8.35 14.70
C PRO A 108 -2.91 9.29 13.90
N THR A 109 -1.61 9.00 13.87
CA THR A 109 -0.61 9.86 13.23
C THR A 109 0.09 9.18 12.06
N SER A 110 0.41 7.90 12.19
CA SER A 110 1.12 7.16 11.16
C SER A 110 0.97 5.66 11.32
N ILE A 111 1.26 4.93 10.25
CA ILE A 111 1.44 3.47 10.28
C ILE A 111 2.80 3.10 9.68
N VAL A 112 3.33 1.95 10.10
CA VAL A 112 4.42 1.25 9.39
C VAL A 112 3.94 -0.13 8.97
N VAL A 113 4.43 -0.62 7.83
CA VAL A 113 3.92 -1.84 7.19
C VAL A 113 5.05 -2.81 6.88
N GLY A 114 5.04 -3.99 7.50
CA GLY A 114 5.78 -5.15 7.03
C GLY A 114 4.96 -5.91 5.97
N LEU A 115 5.50 -6.08 4.78
CA LEU A 115 4.84 -6.71 3.65
C LEU A 115 5.61 -7.95 3.16
N GLY A 116 5.07 -9.13 3.44
CA GLY A 116 5.43 -10.35 2.73
C GLY A 116 4.60 -10.47 1.46
N ILE A 117 5.26 -10.67 0.30
CA ILE A 117 4.55 -10.69 -0.99
C ILE A 117 5.12 -11.75 -1.96
N PRO A 118 4.26 -12.48 -2.70
CA PRO A 118 4.71 -13.37 -3.77
C PRO A 118 5.32 -12.59 -4.92
N ALA A 119 6.43 -13.10 -5.46
CA ALA A 119 7.13 -12.42 -6.55
C ALA A 119 6.38 -12.48 -7.88
N ASP A 120 5.54 -13.49 -8.09
CA ASP A 120 4.68 -13.61 -9.27
C ASP A 120 3.42 -12.72 -9.19
N LEU A 121 3.22 -12.01 -8.06
CA LEU A 121 2.05 -11.15 -7.90
C LEU A 121 2.09 -9.98 -8.90
N PRO A 122 0.98 -9.67 -9.58
CA PRO A 122 0.92 -8.52 -10.48
C PRO A 122 1.23 -7.21 -9.76
N VAL A 123 2.07 -6.37 -10.37
CA VAL A 123 2.40 -5.03 -9.83
C VAL A 123 1.15 -4.17 -9.66
N THR A 124 0.14 -4.34 -10.51
CA THR A 124 -1.13 -3.64 -10.39
C THR A 124 -1.89 -3.96 -9.11
N TRP A 125 -1.70 -5.16 -8.55
CA TRP A 125 -2.27 -5.52 -7.25
C TRP A 125 -1.53 -4.80 -6.11
N LEU A 126 -0.19 -4.75 -6.19
CA LEU A 126 0.63 -3.98 -5.24
C LEU A 126 0.27 -2.49 -5.27
N ASP A 127 0.11 -1.91 -6.46
CA ASP A 127 -0.35 -0.54 -6.62
C ASP A 127 -1.69 -0.29 -5.94
N ALA A 128 -2.66 -1.17 -6.19
CA ALA A 128 -3.98 -1.07 -5.59
C ALA A 128 -3.90 -1.16 -4.06
N LEU A 129 -3.08 -2.06 -3.52
CA LEU A 129 -2.81 -2.17 -2.09
C LEU A 129 -2.28 -0.85 -1.52
N THR A 130 -1.23 -0.30 -2.13
CA THR A 130 -0.64 0.98 -1.69
C THR A 130 -1.63 2.13 -1.78
N ASP A 131 -2.44 2.18 -2.84
CA ASP A 131 -3.49 3.17 -3.02
C ASP A 131 -4.58 3.05 -1.93
N GLY A 132 -4.94 1.83 -1.55
CA GLY A 132 -5.87 1.58 -0.44
C GLY A 132 -5.33 2.06 0.90
N PHE A 133 -4.05 1.80 1.19
CA PHE A 133 -3.38 2.35 2.38
C PHE A 133 -3.39 3.87 2.39
N ARG A 134 -2.97 4.51 1.30
CA ARG A 134 -2.97 5.97 1.17
C ARG A 134 -4.35 6.55 1.48
N ASP A 135 -5.36 6.03 0.80
CA ASP A 135 -6.69 6.63 0.83
C ASP A 135 -7.38 6.41 2.19
N GLU A 136 -7.08 5.32 2.90
CA GLU A 136 -7.57 5.12 4.27
C GLU A 136 -6.82 5.98 5.29
N CYS A 137 -5.49 6.05 5.20
CA CYS A 137 -4.70 6.95 6.06
C CYS A 137 -5.16 8.40 5.92
N ALA A 138 -5.47 8.84 4.69
CA ALA A 138 -5.94 10.19 4.42
C ALA A 138 -7.27 10.54 5.13
N VAL A 139 -8.14 9.56 5.42
CA VAL A 139 -9.41 9.79 6.13
C VAL A 139 -9.18 10.38 7.53
N VAL A 140 -8.11 9.96 8.19
CA VAL A 140 -7.79 10.36 9.58
C VAL A 140 -6.56 11.28 9.66
N GLY A 141 -6.02 11.71 8.52
CA GLY A 141 -4.81 12.54 8.47
C GLY A 141 -3.52 11.81 8.85
N ALA A 142 -3.52 10.47 8.81
CA ALA A 142 -2.34 9.65 9.05
C ALA A 142 -1.51 9.45 7.76
N SER A 143 -0.33 8.83 7.88
CA SER A 143 0.50 8.46 6.73
C SER A 143 1.19 7.11 6.93
N VAL A 144 1.50 6.42 5.83
CA VAL A 144 2.42 5.29 5.87
C VAL A 144 3.84 5.86 5.93
N ALA A 145 4.45 5.78 7.11
CA ALA A 145 5.74 6.42 7.38
C ALA A 145 6.95 5.57 6.98
N GLY A 146 6.75 4.26 6.84
CA GLY A 146 7.83 3.32 6.53
C GLY A 146 7.35 1.88 6.60
N GLY A 147 8.31 0.96 6.55
CA GLY A 147 8.00 -0.46 6.50
C GLY A 147 9.16 -1.30 6.00
N ASP A 148 8.85 -2.57 5.78
CA ASP A 148 9.74 -3.54 5.17
C ASP A 148 8.97 -4.31 4.09
N ILE A 149 9.68 -4.76 3.06
CA ILE A 149 9.11 -5.64 2.04
C ILE A 149 10.02 -6.82 1.81
N THR A 150 9.43 -8.02 1.85
CA THR A 150 10.17 -9.25 1.64
C THR A 150 9.40 -10.22 0.77
N ARG A 151 10.13 -11.11 0.11
CA ARG A 151 9.53 -12.20 -0.65
C ARG A 151 8.88 -13.19 0.31
N CYS A 152 7.64 -13.56 0.03
CA CYS A 152 6.89 -14.56 0.78
C CYS A 152 5.99 -15.39 -0.14
N ASP A 153 5.67 -16.63 0.22
CA ASP A 153 4.79 -17.49 -0.57
C ASP A 153 3.32 -17.02 -0.55
N LEU A 154 2.95 -16.24 0.47
CA LEU A 154 1.63 -15.67 0.66
C LEU A 154 1.72 -14.15 0.78
N VAL A 155 0.62 -13.45 0.51
CA VAL A 155 0.52 -12.06 0.95
C VAL A 155 0.31 -12.00 2.46
N VAL A 156 1.25 -11.37 3.16
CA VAL A 156 1.22 -11.15 4.61
C VAL A 156 1.46 -9.68 4.89
N LEU A 157 0.58 -9.08 5.69
CA LEU A 157 0.70 -7.71 6.15
C LEU A 157 0.84 -7.73 7.67
N GLY A 158 1.90 -7.12 8.18
CA GLY A 158 1.96 -6.68 9.57
C GLY A 158 1.89 -5.16 9.58
N VAL A 159 0.86 -4.62 10.20
CA VAL A 159 0.65 -3.18 10.26
C VAL A 159 0.80 -2.77 11.71
N THR A 160 1.54 -1.69 11.94
CA THR A 160 1.68 -1.07 13.26
C THR A 160 1.19 0.35 13.16
N ALA A 161 0.14 0.70 13.91
CA ALA A 161 -0.37 2.07 13.99
C ALA A 161 0.16 2.80 15.21
N LEU A 162 0.44 4.09 15.02
CA LEU A 162 0.89 5.02 16.05
C LEU A 162 -0.14 6.14 16.18
N GLY A 163 -0.31 6.65 17.40
CA GLY A 163 -1.14 7.82 17.65
C GLY A 163 -0.73 8.64 18.85
N ASP A 164 -1.15 9.89 18.82
CA ASP A 164 -0.89 10.90 19.83
C ASP A 164 -2.10 11.05 20.78
N LEU A 165 -1.86 10.99 22.08
CA LEU A 165 -2.90 11.21 23.09
C LEU A 165 -3.26 12.70 23.23
N GLY A 166 -2.37 13.62 22.88
CA GLY A 166 -2.63 15.06 22.92
C GLY A 166 -3.03 15.55 24.32
N GLY A 167 -2.33 15.10 25.37
CA GLY A 167 -2.58 15.44 26.77
C GLY A 167 -3.69 14.65 27.44
N ARG A 168 -4.46 13.84 26.70
CA ARG A 168 -5.58 13.06 27.24
C ARG A 168 -5.08 11.78 27.94
N PRO A 169 -5.80 11.29 28.96
CA PRO A 169 -5.58 9.92 29.43
C PRO A 169 -6.05 8.91 28.39
N PRO A 170 -5.40 7.74 28.28
CA PRO A 170 -5.87 6.67 27.40
C PRO A 170 -7.23 6.16 27.87
N VAL A 171 -8.15 5.96 26.92
CA VAL A 171 -9.40 5.22 27.16
C VAL A 171 -9.05 3.74 27.29
N THR A 172 -9.52 3.09 28.34
CA THR A 172 -9.26 1.66 28.57
C THR A 172 -10.56 0.88 28.64
N ARG A 173 -10.49 -0.43 28.36
CA ARG A 173 -11.65 -1.33 28.44
C ARG A 173 -12.24 -1.45 29.86
N ALA A 174 -11.52 -1.02 30.90
CA ALA A 174 -11.99 -1.08 32.28
C ALA A 174 -13.00 0.03 32.65
N GLY A 175 -13.25 0.99 31.74
CA GLY A 175 -14.23 2.07 31.92
C GLY A 175 -15.32 2.13 30.86
N ALA A 176 -15.51 1.04 30.09
CA ALA A 176 -16.59 0.88 29.11
C ALA A 176 -17.75 0.07 29.69
#